data_AF-A0A9D6SGU6-F1
#
_entry.id   AF-A0A9D6SGU6-F1
#
_cell.length_a   1.000
_cell.length_b   1.000
_cell.length_c   1.000
_cell.angle_alpha   90.00
_cell.angle_beta   90.00
_cell.angle_gamma   90.00
#
_symmetry.space_group_name_H-M   'P 1'
#
loop_
_entity.id
_entity.type
_entity.pdbx_description
1 polymer ?
#
loop_
_entity_poly.entity_id
_entity_poly.type
_entity_poly.pdbx_seq_one_letter_code
_entity_poly.pdbx_strand_id
1 'polypeptide(L)'
;MAKSAVKKRAEEEEVEEPHVPTGVLIRLMVAAWLVPGSGHFLQGRRGRATILFGSIISMFILGILMNGEFFHLNSPSILHRLGFIGEWSVGVAMAVAHFFGYSGDDIFFASTDYGTAFLVAAGMLNILTMFDSYDIAMGRKN
;
A
#
# COMPACT_ATOMS: atom_id res chain seq x y z
N MET A 1 -1.53 -44.32 24.07
CA MET A 1 -1.15 -43.08 24.77
C MET A 1 -0.37 -42.09 23.89
N ALA A 2 0.49 -42.52 22.96
CA ALA A 2 1.24 -41.63 22.06
C ALA A 2 0.39 -40.73 21.14
N LYS A 3 -0.79 -41.20 20.67
CA LYS A 3 -1.70 -40.39 19.84
C LYS A 3 -2.29 -39.16 20.55
N SER A 4 -2.43 -39.23 21.88
CA SER A 4 -2.96 -38.12 22.69
C SER A 4 -1.91 -37.01 22.86
N ALA A 5 -0.64 -37.39 23.03
CA ALA A 5 0.47 -36.44 23.10
C ALA A 5 0.75 -35.75 21.76
N VAL A 6 0.59 -36.48 20.63
CA VAL A 6 0.70 -35.89 19.29
C VAL A 6 -0.47 -34.94 19.00
N LYS A 7 -1.70 -35.31 19.41
CA LYS A 7 -2.87 -34.43 19.28
C LYS A 7 -2.73 -33.18 20.15
N LYS A 8 -2.26 -33.33 21.39
CA LYS A 8 -2.04 -32.21 22.31
C LYS A 8 -0.93 -31.27 21.84
N ARG A 9 0.13 -31.81 21.23
CA ARG A 9 1.21 -31.02 20.62
C ARG A 9 0.77 -30.31 19.34
N ALA A 10 -0.18 -30.88 18.59
CA ALA A 10 -0.78 -30.25 17.41
C ALA A 10 -1.80 -29.16 17.77
N GLU A 11 -2.48 -29.27 18.92
CA GLU A 11 -3.34 -28.21 19.48
C GLU A 11 -2.49 -27.09 20.13
N GLU A 12 -1.31 -27.40 20.70
CA GLU A 12 -0.35 -26.40 21.21
C GLU A 12 0.44 -25.68 20.10
N GLU A 13 0.39 -26.18 18.86
CA GLU A 13 0.95 -25.54 17.64
C GLU A 13 -0.09 -24.74 16.85
N GLU A 14 -1.33 -24.63 17.36
CA GLU A 14 -2.23 -23.58 16.91
C GLU A 14 -1.63 -22.27 17.41
N VAL A 15 -0.82 -21.65 16.55
CA VAL A 15 -0.22 -20.32 16.73
C VAL A 15 -1.30 -19.46 17.36
N GLU A 16 -1.14 -19.15 18.65
CA GLU A 16 -2.01 -18.25 19.38
C GLU A 16 -1.86 -16.91 18.65
N GLU A 17 -2.72 -16.69 17.65
CA GLU A 17 -2.68 -15.49 16.85
C GLU A 17 -2.83 -14.35 17.86
N PRO A 18 -1.91 -13.37 17.88
CA PRO A 18 -2.01 -12.31 18.84
C PRO A 18 -3.40 -11.71 18.69
N HIS A 19 -4.18 -11.76 19.78
CA HIS A 19 -5.51 -11.19 19.84
C HIS A 19 -5.35 -9.67 19.83
N VAL A 20 -5.03 -9.13 18.66
CA VAL A 20 -5.10 -7.71 18.39
C VAL A 20 -6.58 -7.41 18.17
N PRO A 21 -7.18 -6.45 18.89
CA PRO A 21 -8.56 -6.09 18.65
C PRO A 21 -8.75 -5.68 17.19
N THR A 22 -9.73 -6.25 16.50
CA THR A 22 -9.99 -6.00 15.07
C THR A 22 -10.12 -4.50 14.76
N GLY A 23 -10.68 -3.73 15.70
CA GLY A 23 -10.80 -2.27 15.58
C GLY A 23 -9.47 -1.50 15.63
N VAL A 24 -8.40 -2.08 16.16
CA VAL A 24 -7.04 -1.52 16.11
C VAL A 24 -6.40 -1.84 14.76
N LEU A 25 -6.56 -3.08 14.26
CA LEU A 25 -6.08 -3.49 12.94
C LEU A 25 -6.69 -2.63 11.83
N ILE A 26 -8.02 -2.45 11.84
CA ILE A 26 -8.71 -1.61 10.86
C ILE A 26 -8.19 -0.16 10.92
N ARG A 27 -8.00 0.40 12.11
CA ARG A 27 -7.46 1.76 12.25
C ARG A 27 -6.04 1.88 11.69
N LEU A 28 -5.19 0.89 11.92
CA LEU A 28 -3.82 0.87 11.39
C LEU A 28 -3.80 0.72 9.86
N MET A 29 -4.65 -0.16 9.31
CA MET A 29 -4.75 -0.37 7.87
C MET A 29 -5.32 0.85 7.15
N VAL A 30 -6.38 1.45 7.69
CA VAL A 30 -6.98 2.68 7.14
C VAL A 30 -6.01 3.85 7.24
N ALA A 31 -5.30 3.99 8.36
CA ALA A 31 -4.26 5.00 8.49
C ALA A 31 -3.15 4.78 7.45
N ALA A 32 -2.57 3.58 7.40
CA ALA A 32 -1.51 3.24 6.45
C ALA A 32 -1.93 3.44 4.99
N TRP A 33 -3.20 3.21 4.66
CA TRP A 33 -3.75 3.45 3.33
C TRP A 33 -3.92 4.94 3.00
N LEU A 34 -4.45 5.73 3.94
CA LEU A 34 -4.69 7.17 3.76
C LEU A 34 -3.37 7.94 3.63
N VAL A 35 -2.47 7.73 4.59
CA VAL A 35 -1.16 8.38 4.62
C VAL A 35 -0.10 7.28 4.63
N PRO A 36 0.70 7.18 3.56
CA PRO A 36 1.75 6.16 3.48
C PRO A 36 2.65 6.19 4.72
N GLY A 37 2.86 5.05 5.36
CA GLY A 37 3.71 4.97 6.55
C GLY A 37 3.10 5.46 7.88
N SER A 38 1.87 5.98 7.89
CA SER A 38 1.23 6.42 9.15
C SER A 38 0.84 5.25 10.08
N GLY A 39 0.59 4.05 9.54
CA GLY A 39 0.41 2.82 10.34
C GLY A 39 1.65 2.49 11.18
N HIS A 40 2.85 2.67 10.62
CA HIS A 40 4.11 2.49 11.35
C HIS A 40 4.38 3.62 12.34
N PHE A 41 3.90 4.84 12.05
CA PHE A 41 3.99 5.96 12.98
C PHE A 41 3.16 5.70 14.24
N LEU A 42 1.94 5.15 14.08
CA LEU A 42 1.07 4.73 15.19
C LEU A 42 1.65 3.57 16.01
N GLN A 43 2.48 2.72 15.38
CA GLN A 43 3.22 1.63 16.04
C GLN A 43 4.55 2.09 16.67
N GLY A 44 4.86 3.40 16.65
CA GLY A 44 6.08 3.97 17.24
C GLY A 44 7.35 3.80 16.40
N ARG A 45 7.29 3.19 15.21
CA ARG A 45 8.44 2.92 14.34
C ARG A 45 8.68 4.05 13.34
N ARG A 46 9.06 5.21 13.87
CA ARG A 46 9.23 6.47 13.11
C ARG A 46 10.21 6.36 11.93
N GLY A 47 11.30 5.61 12.07
CA GLY A 47 12.28 5.45 10.99
C GLY A 47 11.70 4.78 9.73
N ARG A 48 10.97 3.68 9.91
CA ARG A 48 10.31 2.98 8.79
C ARG A 48 9.22 3.84 8.16
N ALA A 49 8.43 4.53 8.99
CA ALA A 49 7.40 5.45 8.52
C ALA A 49 7.97 6.53 7.58
N THR A 50 9.06 7.19 7.98
CA THR A 50 9.67 8.28 7.18
C THR A 50 10.26 7.77 5.87
N ILE A 51 10.93 6.61 5.89
CA ILE A 51 11.52 6.03 4.66
C ILE A 51 10.42 5.66 3.67
N LEU A 52 9.39 4.93 4.12
CA LEU A 52 8.29 4.51 3.25
C LEU A 52 7.49 5.70 2.73
N PHE A 53 7.18 6.66 3.59
CA PHE A 53 6.53 7.91 3.18
C PHE A 53 7.37 8.66 2.15
N GLY A 54 8.66 8.86 2.41
CA GLY A 54 9.58 9.54 1.50
C GLY A 54 9.69 8.84 0.15
N SER A 55 9.79 7.50 0.14
CA SER A 55 9.85 6.71 -1.10
C SER A 55 8.57 6.80 -1.91
N ILE A 56 7.40 6.66 -1.27
CA ILE A 56 6.10 6.71 -1.96
C ILE A 56 5.83 8.11 -2.51
N ILE A 57 6.07 9.14 -1.71
CA ILE A 57 5.88 10.54 -2.13
C ILE A 57 6.86 10.93 -3.23
N SER A 58 8.13 10.52 -3.14
CA SER A 58 9.10 10.83 -4.20
C SER A 58 8.76 10.14 -5.51
N MET A 59 8.39 8.85 -5.49
CA MET A 59 7.91 8.14 -6.69
C MET A 59 6.66 8.81 -7.27
N PHE A 60 5.71 9.22 -6.42
CA PHE A 60 4.50 9.89 -6.87
C PHE A 60 4.78 11.26 -7.50
N ILE A 61 5.62 12.09 -6.88
CA ILE A 61 6.03 13.39 -7.43
C ILE A 61 6.76 13.20 -8.75
N LEU A 62 7.69 12.23 -8.84
CA LEU A 62 8.39 11.93 -10.09
C LEU A 62 7.41 11.47 -11.17
N GLY A 63 6.42 10.64 -10.83
CA GLY A 63 5.37 10.21 -11.74
C GLY A 63 4.56 11.38 -12.33
N ILE A 64 4.18 12.35 -11.49
CA ILE A 64 3.49 13.57 -11.94
C ILE A 64 4.42 14.46 -12.78
N LEU A 65 5.67 14.68 -12.35
CA LEU A 65 6.62 15.51 -13.09
C LEU A 65 6.93 14.96 -14.47
N MET A 66 6.88 13.64 -14.64
CA MET A 66 7.09 12.96 -15.92
C MET A 66 5.84 12.93 -16.80
N ASN A 67 4.74 13.58 -16.38
CA ASN A 67 3.44 13.57 -17.02
C ASN A 67 2.89 12.15 -17.21
N GLY A 68 2.97 11.30 -16.18
CA GLY A 68 2.36 9.97 -16.22
C GLY A 68 0.86 10.04 -16.51
N GLU A 69 0.41 9.29 -17.50
CA GLU A 69 -0.99 9.09 -17.84
C GLU A 69 -1.66 8.24 -16.75
N PHE A 70 -2.91 8.56 -16.40
CA PHE A 70 -3.71 7.73 -15.51
C PHE A 70 -4.49 6.70 -16.30
N PHE A 71 -4.56 5.48 -15.79
CA PHE A 71 -5.40 4.46 -16.38
C PHE A 71 -6.89 4.77 -16.20
N HIS A 72 -7.72 4.23 -17.09
CA HIS A 72 -9.17 4.39 -17.04
C HIS A 72 -9.90 3.05 -16.92
N LEU A 73 -10.94 3.01 -16.07
CA LEU A 73 -11.83 1.86 -15.89
C LEU A 73 -12.53 1.40 -17.18
N ASN A 74 -12.81 2.33 -18.09
CA ASN A 74 -13.54 2.08 -19.33
C ASN A 74 -12.68 1.44 -20.43
N SER A 75 -11.41 1.15 -20.17
CA SER A 75 -10.55 0.49 -21.15
C SER A 75 -10.94 -0.98 -21.33
N PRO A 76 -10.94 -1.52 -22.57
CA PRO A 76 -11.23 -2.93 -22.84
C PRO A 76 -10.14 -3.87 -22.27
N SER A 77 -8.91 -3.39 -22.07
CA SER A 77 -7.79 -4.20 -21.58
C SER A 77 -7.87 -4.44 -20.08
N ILE A 78 -7.60 -5.69 -19.66
CA ILE A 78 -7.55 -6.02 -18.22
C ILE A 78 -6.41 -5.30 -17.51
N LEU A 79 -5.30 -5.05 -18.24
CA LEU A 79 -4.12 -4.39 -17.70
C LEU A 79 -4.41 -2.94 -17.32
N HIS A 80 -5.16 -2.18 -18.12
CA HIS A 80 -5.58 -0.83 -17.73
C HIS A 80 -6.49 -0.85 -16.50
N ARG A 81 -7.42 -1.79 -16.40
CA ARG A 81 -8.28 -1.91 -15.21
C ARG A 81 -7.49 -2.24 -13.95
N LEU A 82 -6.46 -3.08 -14.06
CA LEU A 82 -5.54 -3.38 -12.95
C LEU A 82 -4.65 -2.19 -12.60
N GLY A 83 -4.13 -1.47 -13.60
CA GLY A 83 -3.35 -0.24 -13.42
C GLY A 83 -4.15 0.83 -12.68
N PHE A 84 -5.43 0.98 -13.02
CA PHE A 84 -6.36 1.88 -12.32
C PHE A 84 -6.49 1.54 -10.84
N ILE A 85 -6.58 0.25 -10.48
CA ILE A 85 -6.62 -0.17 -9.07
C ILE A 85 -5.31 0.18 -8.37
N GLY A 86 -4.18 0.00 -9.05
CA GLY A 86 -2.86 0.40 -8.56
C GLY A 86 -2.79 1.90 -8.26
N GLU A 87 -3.22 2.75 -9.20
CA GLU A 87 -3.24 4.20 -9.03
C GLU A 87 -4.20 4.66 -7.93
N TRP A 88 -5.38 4.04 -7.83
CA TRP A 88 -6.30 4.28 -6.73
C TRP A 88 -5.74 3.91 -5.36
N SER A 89 -4.77 2.99 -5.34
CA SER A 89 -4.15 2.53 -4.12
C SER A 89 -3.11 3.49 -3.57
N VAL A 90 -2.71 4.53 -4.30
CA VAL A 90 -1.86 5.63 -3.79
C VAL A 90 -2.55 6.40 -2.65
N GLY A 91 -3.88 6.31 -2.52
CA GLY A 91 -4.63 6.91 -1.42
C GLY A 91 -4.75 8.43 -1.57
N VAL A 92 -4.44 9.18 -0.51
CA VAL A 92 -4.65 10.64 -0.47
C VAL A 92 -3.84 11.38 -1.53
N ALA A 93 -2.68 10.87 -1.95
CA ALA A 93 -1.86 11.55 -2.96
C ALA A 93 -2.59 11.66 -4.31
N MET A 94 -3.40 10.66 -4.69
CA MET A 94 -4.22 10.72 -5.90
C MET A 94 -5.36 11.74 -5.77
N ALA A 95 -6.03 11.80 -4.62
CA ALA A 95 -7.03 12.83 -4.34
C ALA A 95 -6.43 14.24 -4.40
N VAL A 96 -5.20 14.41 -3.91
CA VAL A 96 -4.45 15.68 -3.98
C VAL A 96 -4.11 16.02 -5.43
N ALA A 97 -3.59 15.09 -6.23
CA ALA A 97 -3.29 15.33 -7.64
C ALA A 97 -4.55 15.72 -8.45
N HIS A 98 -5.66 15.04 -8.19
CA HIS A 98 -6.94 15.39 -8.82
C HIS A 98 -7.45 16.77 -8.37
N PHE A 99 -7.28 17.11 -7.08
CA PHE A 99 -7.62 18.44 -6.56
C PHE A 99 -6.77 19.56 -7.17
N PHE A 100 -5.50 19.29 -7.47
CA PHE A 100 -4.61 20.22 -8.17
C PHE A 100 -4.85 20.27 -9.69
N GLY A 101 -5.85 19.55 -10.21
CA GLY A 101 -6.24 19.61 -11.62
C GLY A 101 -5.29 18.86 -12.55
N TYR A 102 -4.52 17.90 -12.03
CA TYR A 102 -3.71 17.03 -12.88
C TYR A 102 -4.64 16.05 -13.61
N SER A 103 -4.92 16.35 -14.88
CA SER A 103 -5.82 15.57 -15.75
C SER A 103 -5.13 14.42 -16.49
N GLY A 104 -3.79 14.31 -16.43
CA GLY A 104 -3.05 13.25 -17.13
C GLY A 104 -3.29 13.28 -18.64
N ASP A 105 -3.47 14.48 -19.22
CA ASP A 105 -3.74 14.63 -20.65
C ASP A 105 -2.59 14.10 -21.51
N ASP A 106 -2.94 13.52 -22.67
CA ASP A 106 -2.10 12.87 -23.69
C ASP A 106 -1.01 13.77 -24.31
N ILE A 107 -0.10 14.29 -23.48
CA ILE A 107 1.10 14.96 -23.96
C ILE A 107 2.16 13.88 -24.14
N PHE A 108 2.38 13.45 -25.38
CA PHE A 108 3.40 12.46 -25.74
C PHE A 108 4.82 13.00 -25.48
N PHE A 109 5.30 12.83 -24.25
CA PHE A 109 6.70 12.93 -23.90
C PHE A 109 7.30 11.53 -23.82
N ALA A 110 8.58 11.38 -24.19
CA ALA A 110 9.30 10.10 -24.03
C ALA A 110 9.38 9.64 -22.55
N SER A 111 9.07 10.51 -21.60
CA SER A 111 9.04 10.23 -20.16
C SER A 111 7.69 9.71 -19.65
N THR A 112 6.60 9.83 -20.42
CA THR A 112 5.23 9.55 -19.97
C THR A 112 5.05 8.10 -19.50
N ASP A 113 5.52 7.13 -20.29
CA ASP A 113 5.45 5.70 -19.94
C ASP A 113 6.16 5.39 -18.61
N TYR A 114 7.29 6.05 -18.36
CA TYR A 114 8.03 5.93 -17.11
C TYR A 114 7.30 6.61 -15.95
N GLY A 115 6.64 7.74 -16.20
CA GLY A 115 5.82 8.46 -15.24
C GLY A 115 4.64 7.61 -14.73
N THR A 116 3.90 6.98 -15.65
CA THR A 116 2.81 6.06 -15.31
C THR A 116 3.30 4.87 -14.50
N ALA A 117 4.46 4.30 -14.86
CA ALA A 117 5.07 3.24 -14.08
C ALA A 117 5.42 3.66 -12.64
N PHE A 118 5.91 4.89 -12.43
CA PHE A 118 6.17 5.43 -11.10
C PHE A 118 4.90 5.65 -10.29
N LEU A 119 3.82 6.14 -10.91
CA LEU A 119 2.52 6.32 -10.25
C LEU A 119 1.95 4.98 -9.78
N VAL A 120 1.98 3.96 -10.63
CA VAL A 120 1.54 2.60 -10.29
C VAL A 120 2.44 2.00 -9.21
N ALA A 121 3.75 2.14 -9.32
CA ALA A 121 4.69 1.65 -8.32
C ALA A 121 4.46 2.28 -6.94
N ALA A 122 4.21 3.60 -6.89
CA ALA A 122 3.86 4.29 -5.65
C ALA A 122 2.58 3.72 -5.01
N GLY A 123 1.56 3.40 -5.83
CA GLY A 123 0.31 2.83 -5.35
C GLY A 123 0.47 1.41 -4.83
N MET A 124 1.19 0.56 -5.56
CA MET A 124 1.52 -0.80 -5.13
C MET A 124 2.35 -0.79 -3.83
N LEU A 125 3.29 0.15 -3.71
CA LEU A 125 4.09 0.29 -2.50
C LEU A 125 3.22 0.73 -1.30
N ASN A 126 2.22 1.59 -1.51
CA ASN A 126 1.26 1.95 -0.46
C ASN A 126 0.46 0.73 0.06
N ILE A 127 0.02 -0.16 -0.83
CA ILE A 127 -0.63 -1.43 -0.44
C ILE A 127 0.34 -2.29 0.39
N LEU A 128 1.61 -2.40 -0.05
CA LEU A 128 2.61 -3.16 0.70
C LEU A 128 2.83 -2.60 2.10
N THR A 129 2.79 -1.27 2.28
CA THR A 129 2.86 -0.68 3.63
C THR A 129 1.65 -1.01 4.49
N MET A 130 0.46 -1.14 3.90
CA MET A 130 -0.73 -1.60 4.61
C MET A 130 -0.54 -3.03 5.10
N PHE A 131 -0.04 -3.94 4.25
CA PHE A 131 0.25 -5.32 4.65
C PHE A 131 1.40 -5.42 5.65
N ASP A 132 2.47 -4.64 5.50
CA ASP A 132 3.57 -4.62 6.48
C ASP A 132 3.10 -4.12 7.84
N SER A 133 2.25 -3.07 7.88
CA SER A 133 1.61 -2.60 9.11
C SER A 133 0.74 -3.67 9.76
N TYR A 134 0.00 -4.46 8.96
CA TYR A 134 -0.81 -5.58 9.44
C TYR A 134 0.06 -6.70 10.03
N ASP A 135 1.11 -7.12 9.31
CA ASP A 135 2.02 -8.17 9.77
C ASP A 135 2.78 -7.77 11.05
N ILE A 136 3.14 -6.49 11.19
CA ILE A 136 3.73 -5.97 12.44
C ILE A 136 2.72 -6.00 13.58
N ALA A 137 1.46 -5.61 13.32
CA ALA A 137 0.41 -5.67 14.33
C ALA A 137 0.15 -7.12 14.79
N MET A 138 0.17 -8.07 13.86
CA MET A 138 0.06 -9.51 14.12
C MET A 138 1.33 -10.12 14.74
N GLY A 139 2.31 -9.33 15.18
CA GLY A 139 3.52 -9.83 15.86
C GLY A 139 4.44 -10.69 14.99
N ARG A 140 4.19 -10.75 13.67
CA ARG A 140 4.98 -11.56 12.73
C ARG A 140 6.32 -10.90 12.39
N LYS A 141 6.48 -9.60 12.70
CA LYS A 141 7.64 -8.80 12.29
C LYS A 141 8.05 -7.71 13.31
N ASN A 142 9.33 -7.72 13.70
CA ASN A 142 9.95 -6.72 14.58
C ASN A 142 10.32 -5.41 13.91
#